data_AF-E3NDQ9-F1
#
_entry.id   AF-E3NDQ9-F1
#
_cell.length_a   1.000
_cell.length_b   1.000
_cell.length_c   1.000
_cell.angle_alpha   90.00
_cell.angle_beta   90.00
_cell.angle_gamma   90.00
#
_symmetry.space_group_name_H-M   'P 1'
#
loop_
_entity.id
_entity.type
_entity.pdbx_description
1 polymer ?
#
loop_
_entity_poly.entity_id
_entity_poly.type
_entity_poly.pdbx_seq_one_letter_code
_entity_poly.pdbx_strand_id
1 'polypeptide(L)'
;MKKALQHLKVLIIDEISLATATLIAQLDQRLQKAFETDEVFGGVSIVVFGDLLQFPPVPTVKGGKQEYTFKGIPQEYNVIRQVVTPKSPYYLWDLFELTELTEHVRAKSSDDASVLAAIRQREKTEKLVDYLVNHCSMDGDGPADIFRELRWLCHENPAGDFIVLAPNTEQVKELNTWHPAVIMPNKCVNGLVGTLISVTAEFIEMKRLDNGRVVKITHLPFKRANGSGDIWFQFPVAMAEVITVNKSQGMTFDGVVMLSEHMERSENFYPALPDRCEVSASSW
;
A
#
# COMPACT_ATOMS: atom_id res chain seq x y z
N MET A 1 -4.80 14.22 23.96
CA MET A 1 -3.90 14.53 22.83
C MET A 1 -2.62 15.26 23.27
N LYS A 2 -2.68 16.36 24.04
CA LYS A 2 -1.49 17.14 24.47
C LYS A 2 -0.29 16.32 24.99
N LYS A 3 -0.49 15.31 25.87
CA LYS A 3 0.64 14.56 26.47
C LYS A 3 1.50 13.77 25.47
N ALA A 4 0.93 13.26 24.38
CA ALA A 4 1.68 12.43 23.41
C ALA A 4 2.49 13.26 22.40
N LEU A 5 2.06 14.50 22.12
CA LEU A 5 2.66 15.37 21.10
C LEU A 5 3.56 16.47 21.69
N GLN A 6 3.57 16.65 23.02
CA GLN A 6 4.24 17.76 23.72
C GLN A 6 5.74 17.95 23.39
N HIS A 7 6.42 16.91 22.89
CA HIS A 7 7.84 16.95 22.53
C HIS A 7 8.09 16.57 21.07
N LEU A 8 7.05 16.49 20.24
CA LEU A 8 7.20 16.17 18.82
C LEU A 8 7.88 17.35 18.11
N LYS A 9 9.08 17.10 17.58
CA LYS A 9 9.86 18.08 16.81
C LYS A 9 9.88 17.78 15.32
N VAL A 10 9.84 16.50 14.96
CA VAL A 10 9.89 16.03 13.58
C VAL A 10 8.77 15.02 13.37
N LEU A 11 7.99 15.19 12.31
CA LEU A 11 7.00 14.23 11.86
C LEU A 11 7.44 13.67 10.50
N ILE A 12 7.61 12.35 10.43
CA ILE A 12 7.92 11.63 9.21
C ILE A 12 6.62 11.06 8.64
N ILE A 13 6.36 11.33 7.36
CA ILE A 13 5.23 10.78 6.62
C ILE A 13 5.80 9.93 5.49
N ASP A 14 5.49 8.65 5.51
CA ASP A 14 5.81 7.74 4.41
C ASP A 14 4.63 7.65 3.44
N GLU A 15 4.89 7.27 2.19
CA GLU A 15 3.91 7.15 1.10
C GLU A 15 3.04 8.41 0.87
N ILE A 16 3.70 9.56 0.75
CA ILE A 16 3.03 10.87 0.55
C ILE A 16 2.12 10.92 -0.69
N SER A 17 2.34 10.05 -1.67
CA SER A 17 1.51 9.90 -2.87
C SER A 17 0.07 9.53 -2.55
N LEU A 18 -0.19 8.86 -1.41
CA LEU A 18 -1.52 8.49 -0.94
C LEU A 18 -2.22 9.60 -0.15
N ALA A 19 -1.49 10.62 0.29
CA ALA A 19 -2.05 11.71 1.07
C ALA A 19 -2.76 12.73 0.17
N THR A 20 -3.94 13.21 0.61
CA THR A 20 -4.61 14.31 -0.07
C THR A 20 -4.10 15.66 0.42
N ALA A 21 -4.23 16.71 -0.40
CA ALA A 21 -3.89 18.08 0.02
C ALA A 21 -4.68 18.51 1.27
N THR A 22 -5.96 18.12 1.36
CA THR A 22 -6.84 18.33 2.50
C THR A 22 -6.34 17.60 3.74
N LEU A 23 -5.83 16.37 3.62
CA LEU A 23 -5.26 15.65 4.75
C LEU A 23 -4.05 16.38 5.33
N ILE A 24 -3.14 16.86 4.47
CA ILE A 24 -1.97 17.65 4.89
C ILE A 24 -2.41 18.99 5.51
N ALA A 25 -3.46 19.61 4.98
CA ALA A 25 -4.03 20.83 5.55
C ALA A 25 -4.69 20.61 6.93
N GLN A 26 -5.37 19.48 7.12
CA GLN A 26 -5.92 19.09 8.41
C GLN A 26 -4.82 18.78 9.43
N LEU A 27 -3.72 18.18 8.97
CA LEU A 27 -2.54 17.93 9.79
C LEU A 27 -1.94 19.25 10.29
N ASP A 28 -1.70 20.20 9.39
CA ASP A 28 -1.26 21.57 9.71
C ASP A 28 -2.12 22.22 10.81
N GLN A 29 -3.43 22.25 10.59
CA GLN A 29 -4.39 22.79 11.55
C GLN A 29 -4.36 22.07 12.91
N ARG A 30 -4.26 20.74 12.91
CA ARG A 30 -4.25 19.95 14.16
C ARG A 30 -2.96 20.17 14.95
N LEU A 31 -1.82 20.31 14.28
CA LEU A 31 -0.55 20.61 14.94
C LEU A 31 -0.56 22.02 15.53
N GLN A 32 -0.98 23.03 14.78
CA GLN A 32 -1.17 24.40 15.31
C GLN A 32 -2.03 24.42 16.58
N LYS A 33 -3.17 23.73 16.55
CA LYS A 33 -4.05 23.61 17.72
C LYS A 33 -3.41 22.84 18.88
N ALA A 34 -2.63 21.79 18.60
CA ALA A 34 -2.00 20.97 19.63
C ALA A 34 -0.87 21.72 20.36
N PHE A 35 -0.12 22.52 19.63
CA PHE A 35 1.00 23.33 20.12
C PHE A 35 0.61 24.75 20.54
N GLU A 36 -0.67 25.13 20.33
CA GLU A 36 -1.21 26.45 20.67
C GLU A 36 -0.40 27.59 20.02
N THR A 37 -0.04 27.39 18.76
CA THR A 37 0.71 28.34 17.93
C THR A 37 0.05 28.45 16.56
N ASP A 38 0.29 29.58 15.90
CA ASP A 38 -0.12 29.83 14.51
C ASP A 38 1.01 29.56 13.51
N GLU A 39 2.17 29.09 13.97
CA GLU A 39 3.24 28.63 13.08
C GLU A 39 2.77 27.46 12.21
N VAL A 40 3.18 27.44 10.95
CA VAL A 40 2.81 26.37 10.02
C VAL A 40 3.26 25.01 10.58
N PHE A 41 2.38 24.02 10.51
CA PHE A 41 2.53 22.70 11.14
C PHE A 41 2.81 22.74 12.65
N GLY A 42 2.40 23.81 13.34
CA GLY A 42 2.65 23.98 14.77
C GLY A 42 4.14 24.11 15.12
N GLY A 43 4.97 24.54 14.18
CA GLY A 43 6.43 24.61 14.34
C GLY A 43 7.16 23.25 14.22
N VAL A 44 6.43 22.17 13.88
CA VAL A 44 7.01 20.83 13.70
C VAL A 44 7.63 20.73 12.32
N SER A 45 8.87 20.23 12.24
CA SER A 45 9.51 19.92 10.95
C SER A 45 8.85 18.69 10.33
N ILE A 46 8.37 18.82 9.09
CA ILE A 46 7.74 17.72 8.36
C ILE A 46 8.73 17.17 7.34
N VAL A 47 8.96 15.85 7.38
CA VAL A 47 9.75 15.13 6.38
C VAL A 47 8.84 14.13 5.71
N VAL A 48 8.76 14.17 4.38
CA VAL A 48 7.87 13.30 3.60
C VAL A 48 8.70 12.41 2.68
N PHE A 49 8.27 11.16 2.55
CA PHE A 49 8.84 10.17 1.63
C PHE A 49 7.72 9.59 0.76
N GLY A 50 8.08 9.15 -0.44
CA GLY A 50 7.17 8.45 -1.35
C GLY A 50 7.50 8.70 -2.81
N ASP A 51 6.86 7.91 -3.69
CA ASP A 51 6.96 8.07 -5.14
C ASP A 51 5.65 8.63 -5.70
N LEU A 52 5.71 9.87 -6.21
CA LEU A 52 4.56 10.60 -6.73
C LEU A 52 3.96 9.99 -8.01
N LEU A 53 4.70 9.09 -8.67
CA LEU A 53 4.23 8.37 -9.86
C LEU A 53 3.56 7.02 -9.53
N GLN A 54 3.52 6.63 -8.25
CA GLN A 54 2.77 5.46 -7.80
C GLN A 54 1.26 5.77 -7.67
N PHE A 55 0.58 5.15 -6.70
CA PHE A 55 -0.86 5.29 -6.51
C PHE A 55 -1.24 6.71 -6.12
N PRO A 56 -2.28 7.28 -6.76
CA PRO A 56 -2.81 8.56 -6.38
C PRO A 56 -3.63 8.46 -5.09
N PRO A 57 -3.91 9.60 -4.42
CA PRO A 57 -4.72 9.60 -3.22
C PRO A 57 -6.12 9.06 -3.48
N VAL A 58 -6.63 8.27 -2.54
CA VAL A 58 -8.02 7.78 -2.60
C VAL A 58 -8.97 8.97 -2.43
N PRO A 59 -9.93 9.18 -3.36
CA PRO A 59 -10.88 10.28 -3.23
C PRO A 59 -11.67 10.20 -1.92
N THR A 60 -11.84 11.34 -1.25
CA THR A 60 -12.61 11.48 -0.01
C THR A 60 -14.09 11.18 -0.19
N VAL A 61 -14.61 11.28 -1.42
CA VAL A 61 -15.98 10.95 -1.78
C VAL A 61 -15.96 9.90 -2.89
N LYS A 62 -16.85 8.89 -2.79
CA LYS A 62 -16.97 7.84 -3.81
C LYS A 62 -17.33 8.47 -5.17
N GLY A 63 -16.46 8.28 -6.18
CA GLY A 63 -16.59 8.91 -7.50
C GLY A 63 -16.07 10.35 -7.59
N GLY A 64 -15.47 10.87 -6.52
CA GLY A 64 -14.83 12.19 -6.49
C GLY A 64 -13.53 12.22 -7.28
N LYS A 65 -13.05 13.43 -7.57
CA LYS A 65 -11.73 13.64 -8.21
C LYS A 65 -10.61 13.32 -7.23
N GLN A 66 -9.51 12.76 -7.74
CA GLN A 66 -8.28 12.59 -6.98
C GLN A 66 -7.70 13.95 -6.58
N GLU A 67 -7.34 14.07 -5.32
CA GLU A 67 -6.86 15.31 -4.72
C GLU A 67 -5.38 15.16 -4.34
N TYR A 68 -4.49 15.37 -5.31
CA TYR A 68 -3.05 15.26 -5.11
C TYR A 68 -2.52 16.34 -4.17
N THR A 69 -1.64 15.96 -3.24
CA THR A 69 -1.04 16.92 -2.28
C THR A 69 -0.39 18.13 -2.97
N PHE A 70 0.24 17.93 -4.13
CA PHE A 70 0.92 18.96 -4.91
C PHE A 70 0.02 19.81 -5.83
N LYS A 71 -1.29 19.48 -5.97
CA LYS A 71 -2.23 20.27 -6.81
C LYS A 71 -3.00 21.34 -6.03
N GLY A 72 -2.80 21.41 -4.72
CA GLY A 72 -3.46 22.38 -3.84
C GLY A 72 -4.79 21.90 -3.27
N ILE A 73 -5.24 22.62 -2.24
CA ILE A 73 -6.43 22.28 -1.45
C ILE A 73 -7.69 22.74 -2.19
N PRO A 74 -8.78 21.95 -2.21
CA PRO A 74 -10.07 22.36 -2.76
C PRO A 74 -10.52 23.73 -2.23
N GLN A 75 -10.96 24.61 -3.14
CA GLN A 75 -11.28 26.00 -2.83
C GLN A 75 -12.26 26.13 -1.65
N GLU A 76 -13.29 25.31 -1.63
CA GLU A 76 -14.32 25.26 -0.59
C GLU A 76 -13.75 25.02 0.82
N TYR A 77 -12.74 24.15 0.93
CA TYR A 77 -12.05 23.90 2.19
C TYR A 77 -11.09 25.04 2.53
N ASN A 78 -10.40 25.60 1.53
CA ASN A 78 -9.36 26.60 1.77
C ASN A 78 -9.90 27.93 2.30
N VAL A 79 -11.12 28.33 1.92
CA VAL A 79 -11.78 29.54 2.45
C VAL A 79 -11.95 29.47 3.96
N ILE A 80 -12.41 28.33 4.48
CA ILE A 80 -12.59 28.13 5.93
C ILE A 80 -11.22 28.05 6.60
N ARG A 81 -10.28 27.34 5.99
CA ARG A 81 -8.93 27.14 6.53
C ARG A 81 -8.20 28.44 6.77
N GLN A 82 -8.29 29.41 5.86
CA GLN A 82 -7.62 30.72 6.03
C GLN A 82 -8.04 31.45 7.31
N VAL A 83 -9.26 31.21 7.81
CA VAL A 83 -9.70 31.77 9.09
C VAL A 83 -9.08 31.02 10.28
N VAL A 84 -8.87 29.72 10.15
CA VAL A 84 -8.41 28.86 11.25
C VAL A 84 -6.89 28.80 11.37
N THR A 85 -6.17 28.83 10.25
CA THR A 85 -4.70 28.79 10.17
C THR A 85 -4.20 29.96 9.29
N PRO A 86 -4.32 31.21 9.77
CA PRO A 86 -4.14 32.41 8.94
C PRO A 86 -2.71 32.63 8.44
N LYS A 87 -1.70 32.06 9.11
CA LYS A 87 -0.29 32.14 8.68
C LYS A 87 0.12 31.06 7.69
N SER A 88 -0.70 30.02 7.49
CA SER A 88 -0.34 28.94 6.58
C SER A 88 -0.62 29.34 5.12
N PRO A 89 0.28 29.03 4.18
CA PRO A 89 0.11 29.38 2.78
C PRO A 89 -1.04 28.61 2.13
N TYR A 90 -1.49 29.11 0.98
CA TYR A 90 -2.54 28.49 0.17
C TYR A 90 -2.10 27.11 -0.36
N TYR A 91 -0.86 27.01 -0.82
CA TYR A 91 -0.22 25.79 -1.28
C TYR A 91 0.81 25.34 -0.25
N LEU A 92 0.42 24.41 0.64
CA LEU A 92 1.34 23.85 1.63
C LEU A 92 2.51 23.09 0.99
N TRP A 93 2.32 22.57 -0.22
CA TRP A 93 3.35 21.83 -0.94
C TRP A 93 4.60 22.66 -1.23
N ASP A 94 4.42 23.96 -1.47
CA ASP A 94 5.52 24.89 -1.80
C ASP A 94 6.49 25.10 -0.63
N LEU A 95 6.15 24.62 0.56
CA LEU A 95 7.02 24.66 1.74
C LEU A 95 8.05 23.53 1.75
N PHE A 96 7.87 22.49 0.94
CA PHE A 96 8.79 21.35 0.92
C PHE A 96 9.95 21.58 -0.04
N GLU A 97 11.15 21.23 0.42
CA GLU A 97 12.31 21.08 -0.44
C GLU A 97 12.31 19.65 -1.03
N LEU A 98 12.22 19.54 -2.35
CA LEU A 98 12.21 18.26 -3.03
C LEU A 98 13.64 17.79 -3.29
N THR A 99 13.98 16.61 -2.78
CA THR A 99 15.22 15.89 -3.13
C THR A 99 14.84 14.57 -3.78
N GLU A 100 15.29 14.35 -5.01
CA GLU A 100 15.07 13.09 -5.73
C GLU A 100 16.20 12.09 -5.44
N LEU A 101 15.81 10.86 -5.10
CA LEU A 101 16.75 9.73 -5.03
C LEU A 101 16.83 9.07 -6.40
N THR A 102 18.04 8.97 -6.95
CA THR A 102 18.28 8.48 -8.32
C THR A 102 18.81 7.05 -8.39
N GLU A 103 19.24 6.49 -7.25
CA GLU A 103 19.80 5.14 -7.18
C GLU A 103 18.73 4.12 -6.77
N HIS A 104 18.44 3.17 -7.67
CA HIS A 104 17.51 2.07 -7.42
C HIS A 104 18.21 0.89 -6.73
N VAL A 105 18.34 0.95 -5.41
CA VAL A 105 19.03 -0.08 -4.59
C VAL A 105 18.34 -1.45 -4.57
N ARG A 106 17.11 -1.56 -5.11
CA ARG A 106 16.32 -2.80 -5.12
C ARG A 106 16.43 -3.59 -6.43
N ALA A 107 16.77 -2.93 -7.54
CA ALA A 107 16.95 -3.59 -8.83
C ALA A 107 18.18 -4.53 -8.80
N LYS A 108 18.06 -5.74 -9.37
CA LYS A 108 19.16 -6.72 -9.39
C LYS A 108 20.19 -6.36 -10.46
N SER A 109 19.76 -5.69 -11.54
CA SER A 109 20.61 -5.27 -12.65
C SER A 109 20.28 -3.85 -13.14
N SER A 110 21.18 -3.27 -13.94
CA SER A 110 20.92 -1.99 -14.63
C SER A 110 19.80 -2.08 -15.66
N ASP A 111 19.62 -3.26 -16.27
CA ASP A 111 18.55 -3.51 -17.23
C ASP A 111 17.19 -3.54 -16.51
N ASP A 112 17.11 -4.19 -15.34
CA ASP A 112 15.90 -4.22 -14.50
C ASP A 112 15.51 -2.80 -14.06
N ALA A 113 16.50 -2.00 -13.63
CA ALA A 113 16.27 -0.62 -13.21
C ALA A 113 15.72 0.24 -14.37
N SER A 114 16.25 0.03 -15.58
CA SER A 114 15.79 0.75 -16.79
C SER A 114 14.37 0.34 -17.18
N VAL A 115 14.04 -0.94 -17.08
CA VAL A 115 12.70 -1.48 -17.31
C VAL A 115 11.70 -0.91 -16.29
N LEU A 116 12.02 -0.96 -15.00
CA LEU A 116 11.18 -0.41 -13.95
C LEU A 116 10.98 1.10 -14.11
N ALA A 117 12.01 1.85 -14.51
CA ALA A 117 11.92 3.28 -14.81
C ALA A 117 11.02 3.57 -16.02
N ALA A 118 11.10 2.75 -17.09
CA ALA A 118 10.21 2.87 -18.24
C ALA A 118 8.74 2.61 -17.85
N ILE A 119 8.50 1.59 -17.02
CA ILE A 119 7.14 1.30 -16.53
C ILE A 119 6.64 2.41 -15.60
N ARG A 120 7.51 2.95 -14.72
CA ARG A 120 7.24 4.12 -13.86
C ARG A 120 6.76 5.32 -14.67
N GLN A 121 7.41 5.57 -15.80
CA GLN A 121 7.09 6.66 -16.72
C GLN A 121 5.95 6.34 -17.69
N ARG A 122 5.39 5.12 -17.61
CA ARG A 122 4.31 4.62 -18.49
C ARG A 122 4.72 4.56 -19.96
N GLU A 123 6.00 4.35 -20.22
CA GLU A 123 6.52 4.13 -21.56
C GLU A 123 6.07 2.76 -22.08
N LYS A 124 5.77 2.70 -23.38
CA LYS A 124 5.44 1.46 -24.08
C LYS A 124 6.43 1.27 -25.21
N THR A 125 7.56 0.64 -24.92
CA THR A 125 8.61 0.30 -25.88
C THR A 125 8.62 -1.19 -26.17
N GLU A 126 8.96 -1.59 -27.40
CA GLU A 126 9.09 -3.01 -27.78
C GLU A 126 10.09 -3.73 -26.87
N LYS A 127 11.22 -3.08 -26.56
CA LYS A 127 12.23 -3.60 -25.61
C LYS A 127 11.64 -3.94 -24.24
N LEU A 128 10.70 -3.14 -23.75
CA LEU A 128 10.03 -3.38 -22.47
C LEU A 128 9.13 -4.63 -22.56
N VAL A 129 8.32 -4.73 -23.60
CA VAL A 129 7.43 -5.89 -23.83
C VAL A 129 8.25 -7.16 -23.98
N ASP A 130 9.30 -7.14 -24.81
CA ASP A 130 10.20 -8.28 -25.00
C ASP A 130 10.85 -8.70 -23.68
N TYR A 131 11.26 -7.74 -22.84
CA TYR A 131 11.82 -8.05 -21.54
C TYR A 131 10.81 -8.76 -20.65
N LEU A 132 9.58 -8.23 -20.53
CA LEU A 132 8.52 -8.81 -19.70
C LEU A 132 8.12 -10.21 -20.18
N VAL A 133 7.95 -10.41 -21.49
CA VAL A 133 7.60 -11.72 -22.05
C VAL A 133 8.69 -12.76 -21.77
N ASN A 134 9.97 -12.38 -21.92
CA ASN A 134 11.10 -13.31 -21.76
C ASN A 134 11.44 -13.60 -20.29
N HIS A 135 11.18 -12.68 -19.37
CA HIS A 135 11.59 -12.82 -17.96
C HIS A 135 10.43 -13.09 -17.02
N CYS A 136 9.20 -12.83 -17.44
CA CYS A 136 8.06 -12.75 -16.54
C CYS A 136 6.82 -13.54 -16.99
N SER A 137 6.96 -14.50 -17.90
CA SER A 137 5.85 -15.29 -18.43
C SER A 137 5.51 -16.50 -17.55
N MET A 138 4.23 -16.88 -17.55
CA MET A 138 3.70 -18.09 -16.92
C MET A 138 2.96 -18.93 -17.95
N ASP A 139 2.98 -20.25 -17.79
CA ASP A 139 2.14 -21.16 -18.58
C ASP A 139 0.70 -21.20 -18.04
N GLY A 140 -0.23 -20.60 -18.78
CA GLY A 140 -1.67 -20.58 -18.48
C GLY A 140 -2.11 -19.34 -17.70
N ASP A 141 -3.43 -19.12 -17.66
CA ASP A 141 -4.07 -17.94 -17.07
C ASP A 141 -5.10 -18.26 -15.98
N GLY A 142 -5.41 -19.55 -15.77
CA GLY A 142 -6.42 -19.98 -14.81
C GLY A 142 -5.94 -19.94 -13.36
N PRO A 143 -6.87 -19.93 -12.38
CA PRO A 143 -6.54 -20.04 -10.96
C PRO A 143 -5.63 -21.24 -10.64
N ALA A 144 -5.84 -22.39 -11.29
CA ALA A 144 -5.03 -23.59 -11.10
C ALA A 144 -3.56 -23.37 -11.49
N ASP A 145 -3.33 -22.62 -12.57
CA ASP A 145 -2.02 -22.31 -13.11
C ASP A 145 -1.30 -21.30 -12.21
N ILE A 146 -2.00 -20.24 -11.79
CA ILE A 146 -1.51 -19.24 -10.82
C ILE A 146 -1.02 -19.90 -9.53
N PHE A 147 -1.82 -20.79 -8.94
CA PHE A 147 -1.43 -21.49 -7.71
C PHE A 147 -0.39 -22.59 -7.95
N ARG A 148 -0.28 -23.14 -9.18
CA ARG A 148 0.82 -24.04 -9.54
C ARG A 148 2.14 -23.28 -9.54
N GLU A 149 2.17 -22.12 -10.16
CA GLU A 149 3.34 -21.25 -10.22
C GLU A 149 3.76 -20.77 -8.83
N LEU A 150 2.80 -20.29 -8.01
CA LEU A 150 3.08 -19.90 -6.63
C LEU A 150 3.71 -21.04 -5.82
N ARG A 151 3.20 -22.27 -5.96
CA ARG A 151 3.76 -23.44 -5.28
C ARG A 151 5.16 -23.80 -5.78
N TRP A 152 5.42 -23.61 -7.07
CA TRP A 152 6.74 -23.83 -7.64
C TRP A 152 7.76 -22.83 -7.07
N LEU A 153 7.43 -21.54 -7.03
CA LEU A 153 8.27 -20.50 -6.42
C LEU A 153 8.58 -20.81 -4.94
N CYS A 154 7.56 -21.19 -4.16
CA CYS A 154 7.74 -21.60 -2.77
C CYS A 154 8.61 -22.86 -2.61
N HIS A 155 8.64 -23.75 -3.61
CA HIS A 155 9.47 -24.94 -3.58
C HIS A 155 10.94 -24.63 -3.88
N GLU A 156 11.19 -23.78 -4.89
CA GLU A 156 12.55 -23.37 -5.29
C GLU A 156 13.23 -22.53 -4.21
N ASN A 157 12.48 -21.69 -3.48
CA ASN A 157 13.00 -20.93 -2.36
C ASN A 157 12.09 -21.00 -1.13
N PRO A 158 12.20 -22.06 -0.30
CA PRO A 158 11.32 -22.26 0.86
C PRO A 158 11.40 -21.17 1.94
N ALA A 159 12.44 -20.34 1.93
CA ALA A 159 12.63 -19.25 2.87
C ALA A 159 12.11 -17.90 2.35
N GLY A 160 11.68 -17.84 1.08
CA GLY A 160 11.21 -16.63 0.44
C GLY A 160 9.75 -16.32 0.74
N ASP A 161 9.40 -15.04 0.70
CA ASP A 161 8.04 -14.56 0.83
C ASP A 161 7.42 -14.39 -0.57
N PHE A 162 6.39 -15.18 -0.89
CA PHE A 162 5.68 -15.18 -2.18
C PHE A 162 4.21 -14.86 -2.04
N ILE A 163 3.65 -14.14 -3.01
CA ILE A 163 2.23 -13.77 -3.00
C ILE A 163 1.66 -13.63 -4.41
N VAL A 164 0.34 -13.75 -4.52
CA VAL A 164 -0.40 -13.44 -5.74
C VAL A 164 -0.96 -12.01 -5.65
N LEU A 165 -0.73 -11.22 -6.70
CA LEU A 165 -1.27 -9.87 -6.83
C LEU A 165 -2.41 -9.85 -7.86
N ALA A 166 -3.58 -9.40 -7.41
CA ALA A 166 -4.75 -9.20 -8.26
C ALA A 166 -5.15 -7.71 -8.33
N PRO A 167 -5.70 -7.24 -9.46
CA PRO A 167 -5.97 -5.81 -9.64
C PRO A 167 -7.17 -5.30 -8.83
N ASN A 168 -8.10 -6.16 -8.45
CA ASN A 168 -9.30 -5.73 -7.72
C ASN A 168 -9.75 -6.74 -6.64
N THR A 169 -10.62 -6.27 -5.75
CA THR A 169 -11.11 -7.06 -4.60
C THR A 169 -12.01 -8.22 -5.02
N GLU A 170 -12.62 -8.18 -6.21
CA GLU A 170 -13.49 -9.25 -6.70
C GLU A 170 -12.67 -10.49 -7.07
N GLN A 171 -11.61 -10.30 -7.86
CA GLN A 171 -10.66 -11.38 -8.19
C GLN A 171 -9.92 -11.90 -6.95
N VAL A 172 -9.53 -11.03 -6.01
CA VAL A 172 -8.97 -11.48 -4.72
C VAL A 172 -9.94 -12.40 -4.00
N LYS A 173 -11.25 -12.09 -3.97
CA LYS A 173 -12.24 -12.96 -3.33
C LYS A 173 -12.38 -14.28 -4.08
N GLU A 174 -12.48 -14.23 -5.40
CA GLU A 174 -12.60 -15.42 -6.24
C GLU A 174 -11.41 -16.36 -6.07
N LEU A 175 -10.19 -15.87 -6.20
CA LEU A 175 -8.98 -16.69 -6.07
C LEU A 175 -8.80 -17.24 -4.65
N ASN A 176 -9.11 -16.44 -3.62
CA ASN A 176 -9.13 -16.93 -2.24
C ASN A 176 -10.33 -17.86 -1.94
N THR A 177 -11.26 -18.10 -2.88
CA THR A 177 -12.25 -19.21 -2.76
C THR A 177 -11.73 -20.52 -3.32
N TRP A 178 -10.75 -20.45 -4.23
CA TRP A 178 -10.13 -21.61 -4.89
C TRP A 178 -9.25 -22.43 -3.93
N HIS A 179 -8.64 -21.76 -2.95
CA HIS A 179 -8.16 -22.39 -1.73
C HIS A 179 -9.05 -21.92 -0.58
N PRO A 180 -9.80 -22.80 0.10
CA PRO A 180 -10.76 -22.37 1.13
C PRO A 180 -10.01 -21.83 2.36
N ALA A 181 -9.75 -20.53 2.37
CA ALA A 181 -9.34 -19.77 3.53
C ALA A 181 -10.20 -18.50 3.63
N VAL A 182 -11.23 -18.61 4.45
CA VAL A 182 -12.40 -17.74 4.48
C VAL A 182 -12.10 -16.30 4.96
N ILE A 183 -12.45 -15.33 4.10
CA ILE A 183 -13.05 -13.98 4.31
C ILE A 183 -12.73 -13.20 5.60
N MET A 184 -12.21 -11.97 5.44
CA MET A 184 -12.09 -10.95 6.50
C MET A 184 -13.40 -10.19 6.79
N PRO A 185 -13.77 -10.03 8.07
CA PRO A 185 -14.47 -8.84 8.54
C PRO A 185 -13.59 -8.05 9.52
N ASN A 186 -13.35 -6.79 9.16
CA ASN A 186 -13.01 -5.64 10.01
C ASN A 186 -12.75 -5.91 11.51
N LYS A 187 -11.46 -5.83 11.90
CA LYS A 187 -10.92 -5.21 13.15
C LYS A 187 -9.53 -5.71 13.58
N CYS A 188 -8.70 -6.21 12.66
CA CYS A 188 -7.27 -5.95 12.78
C CYS A 188 -6.92 -4.74 11.92
N VAL A 189 -6.21 -3.79 12.53
CA VAL A 189 -5.92 -2.48 11.97
C VAL A 189 -5.21 -2.62 10.61
N ASN A 190 -5.79 -2.03 9.56
CA ASN A 190 -5.18 -1.74 8.26
C ASN A 190 -4.30 -2.83 7.62
N GLY A 191 -4.88 -3.99 7.24
CA GLY A 191 -4.25 -4.83 6.20
C GLY A 191 -2.85 -5.37 6.50
N LEU A 192 -2.48 -5.53 7.77
CA LEU A 192 -1.21 -6.12 8.19
C LEU A 192 -1.07 -7.53 7.61
N VAL A 193 -0.04 -7.74 6.79
CA VAL A 193 0.36 -9.05 6.26
C VAL A 193 1.64 -9.50 6.96
N GLY A 194 1.73 -10.80 7.23
CA GLY A 194 2.86 -11.37 7.93
C GLY A 194 2.90 -12.88 7.87
N THR A 195 4.08 -13.42 8.12
CA THR A 195 4.35 -14.86 8.16
C THR A 195 4.01 -15.38 9.56
N LEU A 196 3.22 -16.44 9.63
CA LEU A 196 2.85 -17.10 10.87
C LEU A 196 4.09 -17.75 11.51
N ILE A 197 4.39 -17.40 12.77
CA ILE A 197 5.51 -17.98 13.53
C ILE A 197 5.02 -19.11 14.43
N SER A 198 4.00 -18.83 15.25
CA SER A 198 3.48 -19.79 16.22
C SER A 198 2.00 -19.54 16.51
N VAL A 199 1.29 -20.61 16.89
CA VAL A 199 -0.13 -20.57 17.27
C VAL A 199 -0.27 -21.19 18.65
N THR A 200 -0.93 -20.47 19.55
CA THR A 200 -1.34 -20.96 20.87
C THR A 200 -2.85 -20.79 21.04
N ALA A 201 -3.40 -21.32 22.13
CA ALA A 201 -4.82 -21.10 22.45
C ALA A 201 -5.16 -19.62 22.70
N GLU A 202 -4.19 -18.82 23.17
CA GLU A 202 -4.41 -17.44 23.62
C GLU A 202 -3.99 -16.39 22.59
N PHE A 203 -2.94 -16.67 21.81
CA PHE A 203 -2.40 -15.75 20.81
C PHE A 203 -1.80 -16.46 19.60
N ILE A 204 -1.74 -15.71 18.50
CA ILE A 204 -0.94 -16.00 17.30
C ILE A 204 0.27 -15.07 17.29
N GLU A 205 1.46 -15.60 17.04
CA GLU A 205 2.66 -14.82 16.72
C GLU A 205 2.85 -14.73 15.21
N MET A 206 3.03 -13.51 14.71
CA MET A 206 3.22 -13.24 13.29
C MET A 206 4.40 -12.29 13.10
N LYS A 207 5.29 -12.59 12.15
CA LYS A 207 6.34 -11.68 11.68
C LYS A 207 5.74 -10.82 10.57
N ARG A 208 5.67 -9.50 10.75
CA ARG A 208 5.13 -8.61 9.72
C ARG A 208 6.05 -8.55 8.51
N LEU A 209 5.47 -8.52 7.30
CA LEU A 209 6.25 -8.36 6.06
C LEU A 209 6.75 -6.93 5.86
N ASP A 210 6.02 -5.92 6.34
CA ASP A 210 6.35 -4.51 6.10
C ASP A 210 7.60 -4.01 6.85
N ASN A 211 7.87 -4.55 8.05
CA ASN A 211 8.99 -4.09 8.89
C ASN A 211 9.67 -5.20 9.69
N GLY A 212 9.31 -6.46 9.46
CA GLY A 212 9.90 -7.62 10.15
C GLY A 212 9.57 -7.75 11.63
N ARG A 213 8.76 -6.85 12.22
CA ARG A 213 8.43 -6.92 13.65
C ARG A 213 7.52 -8.10 13.94
N VAL A 214 7.80 -8.77 15.06
CA VAL A 214 6.91 -9.82 15.59
C VAL A 214 5.78 -9.18 16.37
N VAL A 215 4.55 -9.55 16.04
CA VAL A 215 3.33 -9.11 16.73
C VAL A 215 2.56 -10.31 17.28
N LYS A 216 1.97 -10.13 18.46
CA LYS A 216 1.05 -11.10 19.07
C LYS A 216 -0.39 -10.64 18.84
N ILE A 217 -1.20 -11.50 18.25
CA ILE A 217 -2.60 -11.25 17.93
C ILE A 217 -3.45 -12.15 18.82
N THR A 218 -4.34 -11.55 19.60
CA THR A 218 -5.27 -12.25 20.48
C THR A 218 -6.67 -12.34 19.87
N HIS A 219 -7.55 -13.13 20.49
CA HIS A 219 -8.93 -13.22 20.07
C HIS A 219 -9.65 -11.87 20.16
N LEU A 220 -10.42 -11.54 19.13
CA LEU A 220 -11.36 -10.43 19.13
C LEU A 220 -12.80 -10.94 19.10
N PRO A 221 -13.75 -10.18 19.68
CA PRO A 221 -15.17 -10.51 19.60
C PRO A 221 -15.72 -10.20 18.20
N PHE A 222 -16.37 -11.18 17.59
CA PHE A 222 -17.06 -11.09 16.32
C PHE A 222 -18.58 -11.15 16.49
N LYS A 223 -19.28 -10.50 15.55
CA LYS A 223 -20.74 -10.56 15.42
C LYS A 223 -21.09 -10.78 13.95
N ARG A 224 -22.24 -11.41 13.69
CA ARG A 224 -22.76 -11.56 12.33
C ARG A 224 -23.11 -10.18 11.76
N ALA A 225 -22.92 -10.02 10.44
CA ALA A 225 -23.10 -8.74 9.73
C ALA A 225 -24.53 -8.18 9.80
N ASN A 226 -25.52 -9.06 9.98
CA ASN A 226 -26.93 -8.70 10.18
C ASN A 226 -27.26 -8.27 11.62
N GLY A 227 -26.28 -8.23 12.52
CA GLY A 227 -26.44 -7.83 13.91
C GLY A 227 -27.16 -8.85 14.81
N SER A 228 -27.58 -10.00 14.28
CA SER A 228 -28.28 -11.05 15.04
C SER A 228 -27.36 -12.22 15.38
N GLY A 229 -27.46 -12.72 16.61
CA GLY A 229 -26.72 -13.89 17.10
C GLY A 229 -25.67 -13.58 18.18
N ASP A 230 -25.10 -14.65 18.72
CA ASP A 230 -24.12 -14.62 19.80
C ASP A 230 -22.76 -14.06 19.35
N ILE A 231 -22.04 -13.47 20.29
CA ILE A 231 -20.65 -13.04 20.11
C ILE A 231 -19.77 -14.28 20.19
N TRP A 232 -18.91 -14.49 19.19
CA TRP A 232 -17.84 -15.49 19.27
C TRP A 232 -16.48 -14.81 19.28
N PHE A 233 -15.47 -15.50 19.80
CA PHE A 233 -14.11 -15.00 19.88
C PHE A 233 -13.25 -15.76 18.88
N GLN A 234 -12.51 -15.04 18.06
CA GLN A 234 -11.61 -15.62 17.06
C GLN A 234 -10.42 -14.69 16.84
N PHE A 235 -9.29 -15.24 16.39
CA PHE A 235 -8.19 -14.42 15.93
C PHE A 235 -8.62 -13.63 14.68
N PRO A 236 -8.42 -12.30 14.64
CA PRO A 236 -8.75 -11.44 13.50
C PRO A 236 -7.71 -11.55 12.36
N VAL A 237 -7.39 -12.78 11.96
CA VAL A 237 -6.44 -13.10 10.89
C VAL A 237 -7.11 -13.97 9.83
N ALA A 238 -6.66 -13.83 8.60
CA ALA A 238 -7.05 -14.67 7.47
C ALA A 238 -5.80 -15.03 6.69
N MET A 239 -5.79 -16.19 6.00
CA MET A 239 -4.74 -16.45 5.03
C MET A 239 -4.89 -15.48 3.86
N ALA A 240 -3.78 -14.98 3.36
CA ALA A 240 -3.74 -14.02 2.27
C ALA A 240 -2.69 -14.46 1.24
N GLU A 241 -2.97 -15.55 0.53
CA GLU A 241 -2.16 -15.95 -0.62
C GLU A 241 -2.35 -14.99 -1.80
N VAL A 242 -3.50 -14.31 -1.83
CA VAL A 242 -3.82 -13.29 -2.84
C VAL A 242 -4.19 -11.97 -2.17
N ILE A 243 -3.55 -10.87 -2.59
CA ILE A 243 -3.89 -9.51 -2.17
C ILE A 243 -4.09 -8.60 -3.37
N THR A 244 -4.75 -7.46 -3.14
CA THR A 244 -4.84 -6.40 -4.15
C THR A 244 -3.50 -5.69 -4.29
N VAL A 245 -3.15 -5.25 -5.50
CA VAL A 245 -1.97 -4.39 -5.73
C VAL A 245 -1.89 -3.21 -4.76
N ASN A 246 -2.99 -2.50 -4.56
CA ASN A 246 -2.98 -1.32 -3.69
C ASN A 246 -2.56 -1.63 -2.24
N LYS A 247 -2.66 -2.89 -1.82
CA LYS A 247 -2.23 -3.33 -0.48
C LYS A 247 -0.78 -3.80 -0.45
N SER A 248 -0.17 -4.11 -1.60
CA SER A 248 1.24 -4.50 -1.68
C SER A 248 2.21 -3.32 -1.70
N GLN A 249 1.71 -2.08 -1.80
CA GLN A 249 2.56 -0.88 -1.79
C GLN A 249 3.40 -0.81 -0.52
N GLY A 250 4.69 -0.53 -0.69
CA GLY A 250 5.68 -0.48 0.39
C GLY A 250 6.11 -1.85 0.94
N MET A 251 5.51 -2.95 0.47
CA MET A 251 5.90 -4.30 0.83
C MET A 251 7.04 -4.80 -0.06
N THR A 252 7.80 -5.77 0.44
CA THR A 252 8.85 -6.47 -0.33
C THR A 252 8.55 -7.97 -0.28
N PHE A 253 8.67 -8.61 -1.42
CA PHE A 253 8.51 -10.06 -1.62
C PHE A 253 9.75 -10.58 -2.35
N ASP A 254 10.00 -11.88 -2.29
CA ASP A 254 11.06 -12.54 -3.07
C ASP A 254 10.58 -12.92 -4.48
N GLY A 255 9.26 -13.11 -4.66
CA GLY A 255 8.61 -13.34 -5.96
C GLY A 255 7.10 -13.06 -5.89
N VAL A 256 6.49 -12.75 -7.04
CA VAL A 256 5.03 -12.57 -7.14
C VAL A 256 4.47 -13.21 -8.38
N VAL A 257 3.25 -13.74 -8.27
CA VAL A 257 2.43 -14.09 -9.42
C VAL A 257 1.40 -12.99 -9.61
N MET A 258 1.35 -12.36 -10.78
CA MET A 258 0.54 -11.18 -11.01
C MET A 258 -0.51 -11.43 -12.08
N LEU A 259 -1.78 -11.11 -11.78
CA LEU A 259 -2.84 -11.11 -12.77
C LEU A 259 -2.81 -9.78 -13.53
N SER A 260 -2.34 -9.82 -14.77
CA SER A 260 -2.22 -8.67 -15.67
C SER A 260 -3.55 -8.24 -16.29
N GLU A 261 -4.56 -9.13 -16.32
CA GLU A 261 -5.88 -8.84 -16.88
C GLU A 261 -6.48 -7.57 -16.27
N HIS A 262 -6.85 -6.61 -17.13
CA HIS A 262 -7.37 -5.29 -16.77
C HIS A 262 -6.37 -4.29 -16.14
N MET A 263 -5.12 -4.66 -15.89
CA MET A 263 -4.11 -3.72 -15.38
C MET A 263 -3.72 -2.67 -16.42
N GLU A 264 -3.73 -3.03 -17.72
CA GLU A 264 -3.41 -2.15 -18.85
C GLU A 264 -4.22 -0.84 -18.93
N ARG A 265 -5.43 -0.83 -18.36
CA ARG A 265 -6.35 0.32 -18.38
C ARG A 265 -6.30 1.17 -17.12
N SER A 266 -5.56 0.74 -16.09
CA SER A 266 -5.58 1.35 -14.78
C SER A 266 -4.22 1.98 -14.45
N GLU A 267 -4.22 3.07 -13.69
CA GLU A 267 -3.01 3.72 -13.16
C GLU A 267 -2.23 2.84 -12.16
N ASN A 268 -2.57 1.55 -12.07
CA ASN A 268 -2.19 0.62 -11.02
C ASN A 268 -1.05 -0.33 -11.43
N PHE A 269 -0.66 -0.37 -12.70
CA PHE A 269 0.32 -1.35 -13.20
C PHE A 269 1.74 -1.12 -12.66
N TYR A 270 2.25 0.11 -12.69
CA TYR A 270 3.57 0.41 -12.13
C TYR A 270 3.66 0.11 -10.62
N PRO A 271 2.70 0.55 -9.78
CA PRO A 271 2.67 0.15 -8.36
C PRO A 271 2.56 -1.36 -8.09
N ALA A 272 2.20 -2.16 -9.11
CA ALA A 272 2.02 -3.59 -8.99
C ALA A 272 3.27 -4.42 -9.19
N LEU A 273 4.28 -3.84 -9.84
CA LEU A 273 5.53 -4.54 -10.08
C LEU A 273 6.40 -4.35 -8.84
N PRO A 274 6.64 -5.41 -8.05
CA PRO A 274 7.52 -5.28 -6.92
C PRO A 274 8.96 -5.19 -7.44
N ASP A 275 9.75 -4.30 -6.85
CA ASP A 275 11.14 -4.02 -7.25
C ASP A 275 12.10 -5.23 -7.13
N ARG A 276 11.65 -6.36 -6.55
CA ARG A 276 12.42 -7.59 -6.32
C ARG A 276 11.56 -8.84 -6.52
N CYS A 277 11.10 -9.12 -7.74
CA CYS A 277 10.40 -10.37 -7.95
C CYS A 277 10.77 -11.00 -9.28
N GLU A 278 10.89 -12.32 -9.28
CA GLU A 278 10.42 -13.11 -10.42
C GLU A 278 8.91 -12.83 -10.49
N VAL A 279 8.53 -12.03 -11.48
CA VAL A 279 7.13 -11.71 -11.73
C VAL A 279 6.66 -12.75 -12.73
N SER A 280 5.67 -13.56 -12.42
CA SER A 280 5.04 -14.44 -13.41
C SER A 280 3.65 -13.90 -13.72
N ALA A 281 3.35 -13.56 -14.97
CA ALA A 281 2.04 -13.02 -15.38
C ALA A 281 1.30 -13.92 -16.38
N SER A 282 -0.02 -13.97 -16.25
CA SER A 282 -0.94 -14.79 -17.06
C SER A 282 -1.03 -14.34 -18.53
N SER A 283 -0.68 -13.09 -18.82
CA SER A 283 -0.62 -12.51 -20.18
C SER A 283 0.12 -11.17 -20.14
N TRP A 284 1.00 -10.89 -21.09
CA TRP A 284 1.66 -9.57 -21.22
C TRP A 284 1.15 -8.79 -22.42
#